data_AF-A0A822CSS3-F1
#
_entry.id   AF-A0A822CSS3-F1
#
_cell.length_a   1.000
_cell.length_b   1.000
_cell.length_c   1.000
_cell.angle_alpha   90.00
_cell.angle_beta   90.00
_cell.angle_gamma   90.00
#
_symmetry.space_group_name_H-M   'P 1'
#
loop_
_entity.id
_entity.type
_entity.pdbx_description
1 polymer ?
#
loop_
_entity_poly.entity_id
_entity_poly.type
_entity_poly.pdbx_seq_one_letter_code
_entity_poly.pdbx_strand_id
1 'polypeptide(L)'
;MIAKYKSTKCIGNLIGRGRKRKTTAHLDRVIQRKIKTNRRKSALAVKIELQTELNITVSESTISRRAHEIGLYGRVARKKPLVTKANRGKRVQYARKYREKPLGFWNNVLWSDE
;
A
#
# COMPACT_ATOMS: atom_id res chain seq x y z
N MET A 1 -17.48 -18.82 38.90
CA MET A 1 -16.53 -17.69 38.78
C MET A 1 -15.07 -18.08 39.05
N ILE A 2 -14.78 -18.81 40.14
CA ILE A 2 -13.41 -19.16 40.57
C ILE A 2 -12.64 -19.99 39.52
N ALA A 3 -13.27 -20.99 38.89
CA ALA A 3 -12.60 -21.83 37.88
C ALA A 3 -12.11 -21.06 36.64
N LYS A 4 -12.88 -20.05 36.19
CA LYS A 4 -12.52 -19.18 35.06
C LYS A 4 -11.30 -18.31 35.41
N TYR A 5 -11.32 -17.65 36.57
CA TYR A 5 -10.20 -16.83 37.01
C TYR A 5 -8.92 -17.66 37.23
N LYS A 6 -9.04 -18.89 37.74
CA LYS A 6 -7.89 -19.80 37.92
C LYS A 6 -7.18 -20.13 36.59
N SER A 7 -7.89 -20.21 35.47
CA SER A 7 -7.30 -20.55 34.17
C SER A 7 -6.88 -19.33 33.33
N THR A 8 -7.67 -18.27 33.32
CA THR A 8 -7.44 -17.10 32.44
C THR A 8 -6.84 -15.91 33.16
N LYS A 9 -6.78 -15.92 34.49
CA LYS A 9 -6.48 -14.76 35.38
C LYS A 9 -7.33 -13.51 35.07
N CYS A 10 -8.46 -13.68 34.38
CA CYS A 10 -9.31 -12.60 33.92
C CYS A 10 -10.79 -13.00 34.03
N ILE A 11 -11.60 -12.13 34.63
CA ILE A 11 -13.05 -12.36 34.82
C ILE A 11 -13.84 -11.92 33.57
N GLY A 12 -13.28 -11.02 32.76
CA GLY A 12 -13.85 -10.55 31.50
C GLY A 12 -14.04 -11.65 30.46
N ASN A 13 -14.78 -11.34 29.40
CA ASN A 13 -14.94 -12.26 28.28
C ASN A 13 -13.64 -12.30 27.46
N LEU A 14 -13.14 -13.51 27.21
CA LEU A 14 -12.02 -13.69 26.29
C LEU A 14 -12.45 -13.34 24.87
N ILE A 15 -11.51 -12.82 24.09
CA ILE A 15 -11.75 -12.55 22.66
C ILE A 15 -12.02 -13.89 21.98
N GLY A 16 -13.25 -14.08 21.50
CA GLY A 16 -13.64 -15.25 20.74
C GLY A 16 -12.93 -15.30 19.38
N ARG A 17 -12.88 -16.49 18.77
CA ARG A 17 -12.21 -16.72 17.47
C ARG A 17 -12.82 -15.91 16.31
N GLY A 18 -14.03 -15.39 16.48
CA GLY A 18 -14.76 -14.65 15.45
C GLY A 18 -15.22 -15.53 14.28
N ARG A 19 -15.78 -14.89 13.24
CA ARG A 19 -16.24 -15.57 12.03
C ARG A 19 -15.05 -16.06 11.20
N LYS A 20 -15.07 -17.32 10.77
CA LYS A 20 -14.07 -17.87 9.84
C LYS A 20 -14.07 -17.08 8.52
N ARG A 21 -12.87 -16.87 7.97
CA ARG A 21 -12.67 -16.18 6.68
C ARG A 21 -13.18 -17.07 5.53
N LYS A 22 -13.74 -16.44 4.49
CA LYS A 22 -14.04 -17.12 3.21
C LYS A 22 -12.77 -17.40 2.40
N THR A 23 -11.73 -16.59 2.59
CA THR A 23 -10.46 -16.71 1.87
C THR A 23 -9.46 -17.59 2.63
N THR A 24 -8.65 -18.33 1.89
CA THR A 24 -7.51 -19.10 2.41
C THR A 24 -6.23 -18.26 2.34
N ALA A 25 -5.19 -18.66 3.08
CA ALA A 25 -3.89 -17.98 3.05
C ALA A 25 -3.27 -17.95 1.64
N HIS A 26 -3.51 -19.00 0.84
CA HIS A 26 -3.08 -19.02 -0.56
C HIS A 26 -3.82 -17.96 -1.40
N LEU A 27 -5.15 -17.92 -1.30
CA LEU A 27 -5.97 -16.95 -2.02
C LEU A 27 -5.63 -15.51 -1.62
N ASP A 28 -5.38 -15.25 -0.34
CA ASP A 28 -4.96 -13.94 0.15
C ASP A 28 -3.65 -13.50 -0.53
N ARG A 29 -2.67 -14.40 -0.69
CA ARG A 29 -1.42 -14.09 -1.41
C ARG A 29 -1.67 -13.82 -2.90
N VAL A 30 -2.57 -14.55 -3.54
CA VAL A 30 -2.93 -14.33 -4.95
C VAL A 30 -3.57 -12.95 -5.12
N ILE A 31 -4.54 -12.60 -4.27
CA ILE A 31 -5.19 -11.28 -4.26
C ILE A 31 -4.13 -10.18 -4.13
N GLN A 32 -3.24 -10.30 -3.13
CA GLN A 32 -2.20 -9.32 -2.88
C GLN A 32 -1.24 -9.18 -4.07
N ARG A 33 -0.84 -10.29 -4.70
CA ARG A 33 0.03 -10.26 -5.88
C ARG A 33 -0.64 -9.52 -7.03
N LYS A 34 -1.91 -9.83 -7.33
CA LYS A 34 -2.69 -9.18 -8.41
C LYS A 34 -2.82 -7.68 -8.21
N ILE A 35 -3.04 -7.23 -6.97
CA ILE A 35 -3.10 -5.81 -6.63
C ILE A 35 -1.71 -5.16 -6.80
N LYS A 36 -0.63 -5.83 -6.39
CA LYS A 36 0.74 -5.30 -6.50
C LYS A 36 1.23 -5.19 -7.94
N THR A 37 0.76 -6.03 -8.86
CA THR A 37 1.12 -5.96 -10.29
C THR A 37 0.77 -4.60 -10.90
N ASN A 38 -0.37 -4.01 -10.53
CA ASN A 38 -0.76 -2.68 -11.01
C ASN A 38 -1.45 -1.90 -9.89
N ARG A 39 -0.77 -0.87 -9.39
CA ARG A 39 -1.27 0.01 -8.31
C ARG A 39 -2.60 0.70 -8.62
N ARG A 40 -2.98 0.85 -9.89
CA ARG A 40 -4.25 1.47 -10.31
C ARG A 40 -5.38 0.45 -10.52
N LYS A 41 -5.11 -0.84 -10.34
CA LYS A 41 -6.11 -1.89 -10.53
C LYS A 41 -7.18 -1.79 -9.43
N SER A 42 -8.45 -1.80 -9.84
CA SER A 42 -9.59 -1.73 -8.92
C SER A 42 -9.88 -3.09 -8.29
N ALA A 43 -10.57 -3.08 -7.14
CA ALA A 43 -11.04 -4.31 -6.50
C ALA A 43 -11.99 -5.11 -7.41
N LEU A 44 -12.82 -4.42 -8.20
CA LEU A 44 -13.70 -5.02 -9.20
C LEU A 44 -12.91 -5.78 -10.28
N ALA A 45 -11.86 -5.17 -10.83
CA ALA A 45 -11.02 -5.83 -11.82
C ALA A 45 -10.38 -7.10 -11.25
N VAL A 46 -9.87 -7.04 -10.02
CA VAL A 46 -9.32 -8.22 -9.33
C VAL A 46 -10.39 -9.29 -9.08
N LYS A 47 -11.62 -8.89 -8.73
CA LYS A 47 -12.75 -9.83 -8.58
C LYS A 47 -13.02 -10.59 -9.88
N ILE A 48 -13.09 -9.87 -11.01
CA ILE A 48 -13.33 -10.46 -12.33
C ILE A 48 -12.20 -11.45 -12.66
N GLU A 49 -10.94 -11.05 -12.49
CA GLU A 49 -9.79 -11.93 -12.72
C GLU A 49 -9.84 -13.21 -11.87
N LEU A 50 -10.17 -13.10 -10.59
CA LEU A 50 -10.28 -14.26 -9.69
C LEU A 50 -11.43 -15.19 -10.09
N GLN A 51 -12.52 -14.62 -10.59
CA GLN A 51 -13.65 -15.40 -11.08
C GLN A 51 -13.28 -16.12 -12.38
N THR A 52 -12.62 -15.44 -13.33
CA THR A 52 -12.24 -16.04 -14.61
C THR A 52 -11.13 -17.08 -14.48
N GLU A 53 -10.10 -16.84 -13.67
CA GLU A 53 -8.94 -17.73 -13.59
C GLU A 53 -9.11 -18.88 -12.61
N LEU A 54 -9.82 -18.66 -11.50
CA LEU A 54 -9.90 -19.62 -10.39
C LEU A 54 -11.34 -20.07 -10.09
N ASN A 55 -12.35 -19.56 -10.80
CA ASN A 55 -13.78 -19.79 -10.51
C ASN A 55 -14.16 -19.46 -9.05
N ILE A 56 -13.46 -18.49 -8.43
CA ILE A 56 -13.72 -18.10 -7.04
C ILE A 56 -14.55 -16.81 -7.01
N THR A 57 -15.77 -16.92 -6.47
CA THR A 57 -16.64 -15.76 -6.24
C THR A 57 -16.35 -15.10 -4.89
N VAL A 58 -15.68 -13.96 -4.92
CA VAL A 58 -15.45 -13.09 -3.74
C VAL A 58 -16.04 -11.71 -3.96
N SER A 59 -16.48 -11.07 -2.88
CA SER A 59 -16.94 -9.67 -2.94
C SER A 59 -15.75 -8.72 -3.07
N GLU A 60 -15.98 -7.57 -3.71
CA GLU A 60 -14.99 -6.48 -3.77
C GLU A 60 -14.57 -6.01 -2.38
N SER A 61 -15.53 -5.93 -1.45
CA SER A 61 -15.25 -5.59 -0.04
C SER A 61 -14.29 -6.57 0.62
N THR A 62 -14.31 -7.85 0.23
CA THR A 62 -13.36 -8.85 0.75
C THR A 62 -11.97 -8.61 0.19
N ILE A 63 -11.87 -8.34 -1.10
CA ILE A 63 -10.60 -8.00 -1.76
C ILE A 63 -9.98 -6.74 -1.14
N SER A 64 -10.77 -5.68 -0.95
CA SER A 64 -10.32 -4.45 -0.28
C SER A 64 -9.87 -4.71 1.15
N ARG A 65 -10.60 -5.55 1.92
CA ARG A 65 -10.17 -5.95 3.27
C ARG A 65 -8.82 -6.68 3.25
N ARG A 66 -8.57 -7.58 2.29
CA ARG A 66 -7.27 -8.25 2.15
C ARG A 66 -6.15 -7.29 1.79
N ALA A 67 -6.44 -6.26 0.99
CA ALA A 67 -5.49 -5.21 0.67
C ALA A 67 -5.16 -4.35 1.90
N HIS A 68 -6.17 -3.95 2.67
CA HIS A 68 -6.01 -3.13 3.87
C HIS A 68 -5.21 -3.84 4.96
N GLU A 69 -5.36 -5.16 5.10
CA GLU A 69 -4.58 -5.96 6.06
C GLU A 69 -3.06 -5.89 5.84
N ILE A 70 -2.63 -5.59 4.62
CA ILE A 70 -1.20 -5.39 4.29
C ILE A 70 -0.85 -3.91 4.06
N GLY A 71 -1.70 -2.99 4.50
CA GLY A 71 -1.48 -1.55 4.40
C GLY A 71 -1.65 -0.97 3.00
N LEU A 72 -2.26 -1.70 2.06
CA LEU A 72 -2.57 -1.16 0.74
C LEU A 72 -3.94 -0.50 0.76
N TYR A 73 -3.97 0.80 0.52
CA TYR A 73 -5.21 1.58 0.48
C TYR A 73 -5.37 2.33 -0.84
N GLY A 74 -6.62 2.59 -1.22
CA GLY A 74 -6.92 3.49 -2.33
C GLY A 74 -6.35 4.88 -2.08
N ARG A 75 -5.56 5.41 -3.02
CA ARG A 75 -4.96 6.74 -2.97
C ARG A 75 -4.93 7.35 -4.37
N VAL A 76 -5.16 8.66 -4.44
CA VAL A 76 -5.04 9.43 -5.69
C VAL A 76 -3.59 9.83 -5.91
N ALA A 77 -3.05 9.56 -7.11
CA ALA A 77 -1.71 9.99 -7.46
C ALA A 77 -1.67 11.50 -7.72
N ARG A 78 -0.65 12.20 -7.21
CA ARG A 78 -0.44 13.63 -7.49
C ARG A 78 -0.15 13.85 -8.99
N LYS A 79 -0.75 14.88 -9.58
CA LYS A 79 -0.40 15.35 -10.92
C LYS A 79 1.03 15.90 -10.89
N LYS A 80 1.88 15.46 -11.82
CA LYS A 80 3.27 15.93 -11.96
C LYS A 80 3.53 16.27 -13.43
N PRO A 81 4.31 17.32 -13.73
CA PRO A 81 4.73 17.60 -15.10
C PRO A 81 5.56 16.43 -15.63
N LEU A 82 5.46 16.17 -16.93
CA LEU A 82 6.24 15.14 -17.58
C LEU A 82 7.72 15.57 -17.62
N VAL A 83 8.60 14.76 -17.04
CA VAL A 83 10.05 15.01 -17.10
C VAL A 83 10.68 14.00 -18.05
N THR A 84 11.23 14.50 -19.16
CA THR A 84 11.91 13.67 -20.16
C THR A 84 13.11 12.93 -19.56
N LYS A 85 13.56 11.84 -20.20
CA LYS A 85 14.74 11.07 -19.74
C LYS A 85 16.00 11.96 -19.66
N ALA A 86 16.20 12.84 -20.64
CA ALA A 86 17.30 13.80 -20.66
C ALA A 86 17.23 14.78 -19.48
N ASN A 87 16.04 15.38 -19.23
CA ASN A 87 15.86 16.33 -18.13
C ASN A 87 16.00 15.66 -16.76
N ARG A 88 15.59 14.40 -16.60
CA ARG A 88 15.87 13.62 -15.38
C ARG A 88 17.38 13.49 -15.13
N GLY A 89 18.16 13.19 -16.16
CA GLY A 89 19.62 13.12 -16.07
C GLY A 89 20.25 14.44 -15.64
N LYS A 90 19.89 15.54 -16.31
CA LYS A 90 20.38 16.89 -15.97
C LYS A 90 20.04 17.28 -14.53
N ARG A 91 18.82 17.01 -14.07
CA ARG A 91 18.38 17.28 -12.68
C ARG A 91 19.19 16.50 -11.65
N VAL A 92 19.46 15.22 -11.91
CA VAL A 92 20.26 14.38 -11.00
C VAL A 92 21.71 14.84 -10.97
N GLN A 93 22.31 15.18 -12.11
CA GLN A 93 23.66 15.72 -12.18
C GLN A 93 23.79 17.04 -11.42
N TYR A 94 22.84 17.95 -11.62
CA TYR A 94 22.76 19.21 -10.88
C TYR A 94 22.67 18.95 -9.37
N ALA A 95 21.72 18.12 -8.93
CA ALA A 95 21.54 17.80 -7.53
C ALA A 95 22.82 17.20 -6.91
N ARG A 96 23.50 16.27 -7.60
CA ARG A 96 24.78 15.71 -7.14
C ARG A 96 25.88 16.76 -7.05
N LYS A 97 26.02 17.63 -8.07
CA LYS A 97 27.05 18.67 -8.14
C LYS A 97 26.97 19.67 -6.99
N TYR A 98 25.75 20.01 -6.56
CA TYR A 98 25.54 21.04 -5.55
C TYR A 98 25.11 20.50 -4.17
N ARG A 99 24.96 19.18 -4.00
CA ARG A 99 24.49 18.53 -2.75
C ARG A 99 25.30 18.92 -1.51
N GLU A 100 26.63 18.99 -1.65
CA GLU A 100 27.56 19.20 -0.53
C GLU A 100 28.02 20.66 -0.43
N LYS A 101 27.38 21.58 -1.17
CA LYS A 101 27.77 22.99 -1.10
C LYS A 101 27.39 23.60 0.25
N PRO A 102 28.31 24.36 0.87
CA PRO A 102 28.06 24.99 2.16
C PRO A 102 27.01 26.10 2.02
N LEU A 103 26.37 26.47 3.13
CA LEU A 103 25.33 27.51 3.13
C LEU A 103 25.82 28.84 2.54
N GLY A 104 27.08 29.21 2.79
CA GLY A 104 27.68 30.42 2.23
C GLY A 104 27.72 30.46 0.69
N PHE A 105 27.78 29.30 0.03
CA PHE A 105 27.62 29.23 -1.43
C PHE A 105 26.21 29.64 -1.84
N TRP A 106 25.19 29.13 -1.14
CA TRP A 106 23.78 29.41 -1.44
C TRP A 106 23.36 30.84 -1.11
N ASN A 107 23.97 31.48 -0.11
CA ASN A 107 23.76 32.89 0.22
C ASN A 107 24.12 33.83 -0.94
N ASN A 108 25.02 33.40 -1.83
CA ASN A 108 25.46 34.17 -3.00
C ASN A 108 24.67 33.80 -4.27
N VAL A 109 23.67 32.90 -4.17
CA VAL A 109 22.84 32.52 -5.31
C VAL A 109 21.55 33.33 -5.27
N LEU A 110 21.35 34.19 -6.27
CA LEU A 110 20.07 34.84 -6.51
C LEU A 110 19.17 33.91 -7.33
N TRP A 111 17.96 33.66 -6.84
CA TRP A 111 16.95 32.87 -7.55
C TRP A 111 15.93 33.81 -8.18
N SER A 112 15.69 33.67 -9.48
CA SER A 112 14.60 34.32 -10.19
C SER A 112 13.72 33.24 -10.81
N ASP A 113 12.45 33.18 -10.43
CA ASP A 113 11.39 32.68 -11.28
C ASP A 113 10.73 33.86 -12.00
N GLU A 114 10.35 33.67 -13.27
CA GLU A 114 9.51 34.63 -14.01
C GLU A 114 8.04 34.31 -13.78
#